data_AF-A0A2V5R7X3-F1
#
_entry.id   AF-A0A2V5R7X3-F1
#
_cell.length_a   1.000
_cell.length_b   1.000
_cell.length_c   1.000
_cell.angle_alpha   90.00
_cell.angle_beta   90.00
_cell.angle_gamma   90.00
#
_symmetry.space_group_name_H-M   'P 1'
#
loop_
_entity.id
_entity.type
_entity.pdbx_description
1 polymer ?
#
loop_
_entity_poly.entity_id
_entity_poly.type
_entity_poly.pdbx_seq_one_letter_code
_entity_poly.pdbx_strand_id
1 'polypeptide(L)'
;MLGEKIGEISGKITMQRVLPNLGGYPKMETSFQASGSLLGTNVKDTGTYWTVVRPDGTQYGEGQGVMMTKDGKVATWTGHGVGVMKKDGTATYRGALYFQTMPPKLSRLNKVAVLFEYAVDAEGNTHSEYWEWK
;
A
#
# COMPACT_ATOMS: atom_id res chain seq x y z
N MET A 1 0.77 -17.25 10.68
CA MET A 1 -0.55 -17.65 10.16
C MET A 1 -1.29 -16.38 9.74
N LEU A 2 -2.00 -16.40 8.61
CA LEU A 2 -2.84 -15.26 8.22
C LEU A 2 -4.01 -15.13 9.21
N GLY A 3 -4.18 -13.94 9.78
CA GLY A 3 -5.26 -13.60 10.71
C GLY A 3 -6.53 -13.14 10.00
N GLU A 4 -7.35 -12.39 10.74
CA GLU A 4 -8.63 -11.87 10.24
C GLU A 4 -8.42 -10.69 9.28
N LYS A 5 -9.34 -10.55 8.31
CA LYS A 5 -9.42 -9.36 7.47
C LYS A 5 -9.77 -8.17 8.37
N ILE A 6 -8.92 -7.15 8.36
CA ILE A 6 -9.07 -5.97 9.23
C ILE A 6 -9.56 -4.73 8.48
N GLY A 7 -9.54 -4.74 7.16
CA GLY A 7 -9.94 -3.56 6.41
C GLY A 7 -9.87 -3.72 4.91
N GLU A 8 -10.40 -2.69 4.27
CA GLU A 8 -10.46 -2.54 2.83
C GLU A 8 -10.41 -1.05 2.49
N ILE A 9 -9.58 -0.69 1.51
CA ILE A 9 -9.32 0.68 1.10
C ILE A 9 -9.29 0.73 -0.43
N SER A 10 -10.01 1.69 -1.00
CA SER A 10 -10.02 1.94 -2.45
C SER A 10 -9.66 3.40 -2.75
N GLY A 11 -9.02 3.63 -3.88
CA GLY A 11 -8.47 4.93 -4.21
C GLY A 11 -8.09 5.08 -5.66
N LYS A 12 -7.17 6.01 -5.90
CA LYS A 12 -6.69 6.33 -7.23
C LYS A 12 -5.24 6.80 -7.19
N ILE A 13 -4.47 6.39 -8.19
CA ILE A 13 -3.14 6.93 -8.47
C ILE A 13 -3.29 8.42 -8.84
N THR A 14 -2.51 9.26 -8.18
CA THR A 14 -2.53 10.72 -8.38
C THR A 14 -1.31 11.24 -9.10
N MET A 15 -0.19 10.51 -9.05
CA MET A 15 1.06 10.90 -9.69
C MET A 15 1.93 9.68 -9.98
N GLN A 16 2.62 9.72 -11.12
CA GLN A 16 3.70 8.79 -11.44
C GLN A 16 4.87 9.55 -12.05
N ARG A 17 6.10 9.13 -11.71
CA ARG A 17 7.31 9.62 -12.38
C ARG A 17 8.37 8.53 -12.45
N VAL A 18 9.18 8.60 -13.51
CA VAL A 18 10.36 7.73 -13.66
C VAL A 18 11.47 8.22 -12.74
N LEU A 19 12.15 7.28 -12.06
CA LEU A 19 13.31 7.55 -11.21
C LEU A 19 14.59 7.00 -11.86
N PRO A 20 15.76 7.60 -11.58
CA PRO A 20 17.03 7.03 -11.99
C PRO A 20 17.28 5.68 -11.32
N ASN A 21 17.85 4.73 -12.06
CA ASN A 21 18.26 3.43 -11.53
C ASN A 21 19.62 3.00 -12.09
N LEU A 22 20.60 2.86 -11.19
CA LEU A 22 21.96 2.45 -11.55
C LEU A 22 22.05 1.00 -12.03
N GLY A 23 21.04 0.17 -11.74
CA GLY A 23 20.96 -1.23 -12.17
C GLY A 23 20.37 -1.44 -13.57
N GLY A 24 20.03 -0.38 -14.31
CA GLY A 24 19.53 -0.44 -15.68
C GLY A 24 18.05 -0.84 -15.84
N TYR A 25 17.40 -1.37 -14.81
CA TYR A 25 15.98 -1.71 -14.86
C TYR A 25 15.07 -0.50 -14.59
N PRO A 26 13.87 -0.42 -15.19
CA PRO A 26 12.92 0.66 -14.92
C PRO A 26 12.62 0.79 -13.41
N LYS A 27 12.71 2.02 -12.91
CA LYS A 27 12.29 2.40 -11.57
C LYS A 27 11.26 3.52 -11.65
N MET A 28 10.15 3.36 -10.95
CA MET A 28 9.02 4.30 -11.00
C MET A 28 8.59 4.68 -9.59
N GLU A 29 8.32 5.96 -9.36
CA GLU A 29 7.61 6.45 -8.18
C GLU A 29 6.12 6.57 -8.51
N THR A 30 5.26 6.21 -7.57
CA THR A 30 3.80 6.28 -7.70
C THR A 30 3.20 6.76 -6.39
N SER A 31 2.41 7.83 -6.45
CA SER A 31 1.61 8.32 -5.32
C SER A 31 0.13 8.06 -5.56
N PHE A 32 -0.61 7.85 -4.48
CA PHE A 32 -2.05 7.63 -4.52
C PHE A 32 -2.76 8.33 -3.37
N GLN A 33 -4.06 8.51 -3.54
CA GLN A 33 -4.99 8.86 -2.46
C GLN A 33 -6.11 7.83 -2.42
N ALA A 34 -6.49 7.43 -1.21
CA ALA A 34 -7.49 6.39 -1.01
C ALA A 34 -8.33 6.65 0.24
N SER A 35 -9.45 5.94 0.35
CA SER A 35 -10.29 5.95 1.54
C SER A 35 -10.94 4.60 1.75
N GLY A 36 -11.27 4.30 3.00
CA GLY A 36 -11.89 3.04 3.37
C GLY A 36 -11.95 2.88 4.87
N SER A 37 -11.86 1.64 5.34
CA SER A 37 -11.88 1.35 6.77
C SER A 37 -10.80 0.35 7.17
N LEU A 38 -10.22 0.58 8.35
CA LEU A 38 -9.33 -0.34 9.05
C LEU A 38 -9.82 -0.48 10.49
N LEU A 39 -9.99 -1.70 10.98
CA LEU A 39 -10.51 -2.02 12.31
C LEU A 39 -11.85 -1.31 12.59
N GLY A 40 -12.73 -1.26 11.58
CA GLY A 40 -14.01 -0.54 11.65
C GLY A 40 -13.88 0.98 11.76
N THR A 41 -12.68 1.55 11.63
CA THR A 41 -12.42 2.99 11.66
C THR A 41 -12.22 3.51 10.25
N ASN A 42 -13.02 4.52 9.87
CA ASN A 42 -12.87 5.19 8.58
C ASN A 42 -11.56 5.97 8.51
N VAL A 43 -10.81 5.78 7.43
CA VAL A 43 -9.51 6.42 7.18
C VAL A 43 -9.46 7.00 5.77
N LYS A 44 -8.73 8.10 5.62
CA LYS A 44 -8.18 8.58 4.35
C LYS A 44 -6.71 8.27 4.33
N ASP A 45 -6.22 7.67 3.26
CA ASP A 45 -4.83 7.30 3.09
C ASP A 45 -4.19 8.09 1.97
N THR A 46 -2.93 8.45 2.15
CA THR A 46 -2.08 9.04 1.12
C THR A 46 -0.71 8.40 1.24
N GLY A 47 -0.25 7.76 0.17
CA GLY A 47 0.99 7.02 0.17
C GLY A 47 1.79 7.24 -1.11
N THR A 48 3.09 6.99 -1.00
CA THR A 48 4.03 6.97 -2.12
C THR A 48 4.87 5.71 -2.04
N TYR A 49 4.95 5.01 -3.18
CA TYR A 49 5.85 3.88 -3.38
C TYR A 49 6.87 4.20 -4.47
N TRP A 50 8.04 3.62 -4.36
CA TRP A 50 8.88 3.36 -5.52
C TRP A 50 8.81 1.88 -5.88
N THR A 51 8.90 1.56 -7.16
CA THR A 51 8.91 0.19 -7.69
C THR A 51 10.09 0.01 -8.63
N VAL A 52 10.71 -1.17 -8.61
CA VAL A 52 11.74 -1.61 -9.56
C VAL A 52 11.27 -2.89 -10.27
N VAL A 53 11.43 -2.93 -11.58
CA VAL A 53 11.22 -4.14 -12.36
C VAL A 53 12.43 -5.06 -12.18
N ARG A 54 12.18 -6.35 -11.93
CA ARG A 54 13.20 -7.39 -11.76
C ARG A 54 13.39 -8.19 -13.06
N PRO A 55 14.52 -8.89 -13.23
CA PRO A 55 14.80 -9.66 -14.45
C PRO A 55 13.77 -10.76 -14.76
N ASP A 56 13.10 -11.29 -13.74
CA ASP A 56 12.04 -12.30 -13.86
C ASP A 56 10.67 -11.73 -14.24
N GLY A 57 10.58 -10.41 -14.49
CA GLY A 57 9.34 -9.70 -14.81
C GLY A 57 8.48 -9.35 -13.59
N THR A 58 8.90 -9.73 -12.38
CA THR A 58 8.24 -9.27 -11.15
C THR A 58 8.64 -7.83 -10.84
N GLN A 59 7.88 -7.19 -9.94
CA GLN A 59 8.21 -5.89 -9.39
C GLN A 59 8.42 -6.00 -7.90
N TYR A 60 9.35 -5.21 -7.39
CA TYR A 60 9.51 -4.96 -5.97
C TYR A 60 9.24 -3.50 -5.69
N GLY A 61 8.53 -3.23 -4.60
CA GLY A 61 8.30 -1.86 -4.17
C GLY A 61 8.44 -1.68 -2.69
N GLU A 62 8.85 -0.47 -2.33
CA GLU A 62 8.86 0.03 -0.97
C GLU A 62 8.17 1.39 -0.93
N GLY A 63 7.48 1.66 0.16
CA GLY A 63 6.69 2.87 0.27
C GLY A 63 6.38 3.23 1.70
N GLN A 64 5.76 4.39 1.81
CA GLN A 64 5.32 4.95 3.07
C GLN A 64 4.09 5.81 2.84
N GLY A 65 3.32 6.01 3.89
CA GLY A 65 2.15 6.86 3.83
C GLY A 65 1.60 7.24 5.18
N VAL A 66 0.54 8.03 5.10
CA VAL A 66 -0.14 8.63 6.24
C VAL A 66 -1.63 8.38 6.08
N MET A 67 -2.21 7.78 7.11
CA MET A 67 -3.64 7.60 7.27
C MET A 67 -4.19 8.59 8.29
N MET A 68 -5.29 9.24 7.94
CA MET A 68 -6.01 10.18 8.79
C MET A 68 -7.44 9.71 9.04
N THR A 69 -7.85 9.66 10.30
CA THR A 69 -9.23 9.35 10.69
C THR A 69 -10.13 10.59 10.59
N LYS A 70 -11.46 10.42 10.61
CA LYS A 70 -12.42 11.55 10.59
C LYS A 70 -12.24 12.52 11.76
N ASP A 71 -11.77 12.05 12.91
CA ASP A 71 -11.46 12.86 14.10
C ASP A 71 -10.03 13.46 14.07
N GLY A 72 -9.36 13.44 12.92
CA GLY A 72 -8.08 14.11 12.69
C GLY A 72 -6.86 13.40 13.28
N LYS A 73 -7.01 12.16 13.76
CA LYS A 73 -5.89 11.38 14.28
C LYS A 73 -5.11 10.73 13.14
N VAL A 74 -3.80 10.60 13.36
CA VAL A 74 -2.86 10.15 12.33
C VAL A 74 -2.25 8.79 12.69
N ALA A 75 -2.11 7.96 11.68
CA ALA A 75 -1.27 6.76 11.68
C ALA A 75 -0.33 6.83 10.47
N THR A 76 0.95 6.52 10.65
CA THR A 76 1.90 6.37 9.55
C THR A 76 2.15 4.90 9.29
N TRP A 77 2.54 4.57 8.06
CA TRP A 77 2.94 3.22 7.71
C TRP A 77 4.15 3.24 6.78
N THR A 78 4.96 2.19 6.87
CA THR A 78 5.95 1.82 5.85
C THR A 78 5.57 0.46 5.30
N GLY A 79 5.88 0.20 4.03
CA GLY A 79 5.41 -0.98 3.33
C GLY A 79 6.40 -1.50 2.33
N HIS A 80 6.40 -2.83 2.16
CA HIS A 80 7.23 -3.52 1.18
C HIS A 80 6.36 -4.58 0.49
N GLY A 81 6.53 -4.76 -0.81
CA GLY A 81 5.72 -5.71 -1.56
C GLY A 81 6.37 -6.21 -2.85
N VAL A 82 5.86 -7.33 -3.33
CA VAL A 82 6.18 -7.91 -4.62
C VAL A 82 4.91 -7.98 -5.46
N GLY A 83 5.04 -7.66 -6.74
CA GLY A 83 3.90 -7.63 -7.65
C GLY A 83 4.25 -8.01 -9.08
N VAL A 84 3.23 -7.95 -9.93
CA VAL A 84 3.33 -8.19 -11.37
C VAL A 84 2.47 -7.13 -12.06
N MET A 85 3.00 -6.52 -13.12
CA MET A 85 2.26 -5.64 -14.01
C MET A 85 1.97 -6.41 -15.29
N LYS A 86 0.73 -6.39 -15.73
CA LYS A 86 0.27 -7.03 -16.95
C LYS A 86 0.33 -6.05 -18.10
N LYS A 87 0.31 -6.60 -19.33
CA LYS A 87 0.35 -5.80 -20.57
C LYS A 87 -0.88 -4.90 -20.76
N ASP A 88 -1.98 -5.21 -20.10
CA ASP A 88 -3.22 -4.44 -20.12
C ASP A 88 -3.20 -3.21 -19.19
N GLY A 89 -2.06 -2.94 -18.52
CA GLY A 89 -1.91 -1.83 -17.58
C GLY A 89 -2.33 -2.15 -16.15
N THR A 90 -2.91 -3.33 -15.90
CA THR A 90 -3.26 -3.75 -14.54
C THR A 90 -2.04 -4.20 -13.75
N ALA A 91 -2.09 -4.07 -12.43
CA ALA A 91 -1.04 -4.54 -11.54
C ALA A 91 -1.60 -5.15 -10.26
N THR A 92 -0.90 -6.15 -9.71
CA THR A 92 -1.22 -6.72 -8.41
C THR A 92 0.02 -6.80 -7.54
N TYR A 93 -0.11 -6.51 -6.25
CA TYR A 93 0.96 -6.59 -5.26
C TYR A 93 0.50 -7.34 -4.02
N ARG A 94 1.45 -8.02 -3.37
CA ARG A 94 1.32 -8.63 -2.05
C ARG A 94 2.49 -8.20 -1.19
N GLY A 95 2.23 -7.91 0.07
CA GLY A 95 3.28 -7.41 0.94
C GLY A 95 2.84 -7.23 2.39
N ALA A 96 3.65 -6.48 3.11
CA ALA A 96 3.42 -6.14 4.50
C ALA A 96 3.56 -4.63 4.73
N LEU A 97 2.70 -4.10 5.59
CA LEU A 97 2.76 -2.77 6.17
C LEU A 97 3.13 -2.87 7.65
N TYR A 98 3.88 -1.87 8.12
CA TYR A 98 4.25 -1.69 9.51
C TYR A 98 3.78 -0.31 9.95
N PHE A 99 2.90 -0.28 10.95
CA PHE A 99 2.22 0.94 11.37
C PHE A 99 2.89 1.57 12.59
N GLN A 100 2.87 2.90 12.63
CA GLN A 100 3.07 3.69 13.83
C GLN A 100 1.84 4.57 14.04
N THR A 101 1.10 4.27 15.11
CA THR A 101 -0.22 4.85 15.37
C THR A 101 -0.24 5.55 16.73
N MET A 102 -0.83 6.74 16.77
CA MET A 102 -1.19 7.47 18.00
C MET A 102 -2.67 7.36 18.45
N PRO A 103 -3.67 6.85 17.66
CA PRO A 103 -5.03 6.65 18.16
C PRO A 103 -5.23 5.31 18.93
N PRO A 104 -6.06 5.29 19.99
CA PRO A 104 -6.40 4.04 20.69
C PRO A 104 -6.97 2.94 19.78
N LYS A 105 -7.82 3.32 18.81
CA LYS A 105 -8.53 2.39 17.92
C LYS A 105 -7.62 1.61 16.96
N LEU A 106 -6.47 2.17 16.59
CA LEU A 106 -5.50 1.51 15.70
C LEU A 106 -4.24 1.05 16.44
N SER A 107 -4.16 1.28 17.75
CA SER A 107 -2.97 1.01 18.57
C SER A 107 -2.47 -0.44 18.48
N ARG A 108 -3.37 -1.40 18.22
CA ARG A 108 -2.99 -2.81 18.04
C ARG A 108 -2.12 -3.06 16.80
N LEU A 109 -2.24 -2.21 15.77
CA LEU A 109 -1.41 -2.30 14.56
C LEU A 109 0.07 -1.99 14.82
N ASN A 110 0.40 -1.33 15.95
CA ASN A 110 1.80 -1.07 16.33
C ASN A 110 2.59 -2.34 16.69
N LYS A 111 1.91 -3.49 16.87
CA LYS A 111 2.51 -4.71 17.42
C LYS A 111 2.51 -5.88 16.45
N VAL A 112 2.00 -5.69 15.23
CA VAL A 112 1.80 -6.75 14.25
C VAL A 112 2.21 -6.27 12.87
N ALA A 113 2.70 -7.20 12.04
CA ALA A 113 2.77 -6.96 10.61
C ALA A 113 1.35 -7.03 10.03
N VAL A 114 1.01 -6.08 9.16
CA VAL A 114 -0.26 -6.09 8.44
C VAL A 114 0.01 -6.53 7.01
N LEU A 115 -0.46 -7.71 6.64
CA LEU A 115 -0.36 -8.17 5.27
C LEU A 115 -1.40 -7.47 4.40
N PHE A 116 -1.05 -7.22 3.14
CA PHE A 116 -1.97 -6.63 2.17
C PHE A 116 -1.97 -7.39 0.86
N GLU A 117 -3.13 -7.34 0.20
CA GLU A 117 -3.26 -7.53 -1.24
C GLU A 117 -3.68 -6.20 -1.85
N TYR A 118 -3.10 -5.85 -3.00
CA TYR A 118 -3.33 -4.57 -3.67
C TYR A 118 -3.49 -4.80 -5.17
N ALA A 119 -4.51 -4.19 -5.76
CA ALA A 119 -4.81 -4.26 -7.19
C ALA A 119 -4.93 -2.86 -7.77
N VAL A 120 -4.48 -2.71 -9.03
CA VAL A 120 -4.63 -1.51 -9.84
C VAL A 120 -5.25 -1.90 -11.17
N ASP A 121 -6.26 -1.17 -11.60
CA ASP A 121 -6.85 -1.32 -12.94
C ASP A 121 -6.14 -0.43 -13.99
N ALA A 122 -6.57 -0.53 -15.25
CA ALA A 122 -5.96 0.20 -16.35
C ALA A 122 -6.16 1.73 -16.24
N GLU A 123 -7.18 2.17 -15.50
CA GLU A 123 -7.53 3.57 -15.24
C GLU A 123 -6.82 4.13 -13.99
N GLY A 124 -5.99 3.32 -13.33
CA GLY A 124 -5.24 3.69 -12.14
C GLY A 124 -6.08 3.76 -10.86
N ASN A 125 -7.29 3.18 -10.86
CA ASN A 125 -8.04 2.99 -9.62
C ASN A 125 -7.40 1.85 -8.84
N THR A 126 -7.43 1.99 -7.52
CA THR A 126 -6.71 1.12 -6.61
C THR A 126 -7.67 0.46 -5.65
N HIS A 127 -7.40 -0.80 -5.30
CA HIS A 127 -8.16 -1.55 -4.33
C HIS A 127 -7.21 -2.37 -3.46
N SER A 128 -7.48 -2.42 -2.17
CA SER A 128 -6.63 -3.13 -1.22
C SER A 128 -7.40 -3.72 -0.07
N GLU A 129 -6.95 -4.90 0.35
CA GLU A 129 -7.45 -5.63 1.50
C GLU A 129 -6.29 -5.88 2.48
N TYR A 130 -6.61 -5.94 3.77
CA TYR A 130 -5.61 -6.01 4.83
C TYR A 130 -5.93 -7.08 5.86
N TRP A 131 -4.91 -7.77 6.36
CA TRP A 131 -5.01 -8.80 7.40
C TRP A 131 -3.91 -8.64 8.45
N GLU A 132 -4.21 -8.98 9.69
CA GLU A 132 -3.18 -9.11 10.72
C GLU A 132 -2.40 -10.42 10.54
N TRP A 133 -1.08 -10.36 10.65
CA TRP A 133 -0.28 -11.56 10.78
C TRP A 133 -0.34 -12.09 12.22
N LYS A 134 -0.67 -13.38 12.39
CA LYS A 134 -0.73 -14.09 13.68
C LYS A 134 0.41 -15.09 13.83
#